data_AF-A0A8T4I2C5-F1
#
_entry.id   AF-A0A8T4I2C5-F1
#
_cell.length_a   1.000
_cell.length_b   1.000
_cell.length_c   1.000
_cell.angle_alpha   90.00
_cell.angle_beta   90.00
_cell.angle_gamma   90.00
#
_symmetry.space_group_name_H-M   'P 1'
#
loop_
_entity.id
_entity.type
_entity.pdbx_description
1 polymer ?
#
loop_
_entity_poly.entity_id
_entity_poly.type
_entity_poly.pdbx_seq_one_letter_code
_entity_poly.pdbx_strand_id
1 'polypeptide(L)' 'MVRRRVKEGELMWQFPAGGIEAGETAEQAAVRETQEETGLTVEAVKLLGERVHPKTG' A
#
# COMPACT_ATOMS: atom_id res chain seq x y z
N MET A 1 6.61 6.04 5.00
CA MET A 1 5.75 6.78 4.05
C MET A 1 6.59 7.14 2.85
N VAL A 2 5.96 7.19 1.67
CA VAL A 2 6.60 7.46 0.38
C VAL A 2 6.00 8.71 -0.25
N ARG A 3 6.78 9.36 -1.11
CA ARG A 3 6.30 10.51 -1.89
C ARG A 3 5.60 10.02 -3.15
N ARG A 4 4.34 10.42 -3.34
CA ARG A 4 3.56 10.10 -4.55
C ARG A 4 4.26 10.60 -5.82
N ARG A 5 4.27 9.75 -6.85
CA ARG A 5 4.72 10.14 -8.21
C ARG A 5 3.72 11.07 -8.90
N VAL A 6 2.41 10.86 -8.70
CA VAL A 6 1.33 11.71 -9.21
C VAL A 6 0.56 12.31 -8.03
N LYS A 7 0.42 13.64 -7.98
CA LYS A 7 -0.30 14.33 -6.91
C LYS A 7 -1.80 14.14 -7.07
N GLU A 8 -2.48 13.88 -5.96
CA GLU A 8 -3.94 13.95 -5.85
C GLU A 8 -4.25 15.17 -4.96
N GLY A 9 -4.53 16.31 -5.59
CA GLY A 9 -4.60 17.60 -4.90
C GLY A 9 -3.26 17.97 -4.23
N GLU A 10 -3.29 18.28 -2.93
CA GLU A 10 -2.09 18.64 -2.15
C GLU A 10 -1.39 17.44 -1.50
N LEU A 11 -1.96 16.23 -1.59
CA LEU A 11 -1.41 15.04 -0.96
C LEU A 11 -0.15 14.55 -1.68
N MET A 12 1.01 14.83 -1.09
CA MET A 12 2.30 14.36 -1.57
C MET A 12 2.82 13.08 -0.91
N TRP A 13 2.35 12.73 0.29
CA TRP A 13 2.86 11.59 1.07
C TRP A 13 1.77 10.56 1.33
N GLN A 14 2.12 9.28 1.16
CA GLN A 14 1.23 8.15 1.46
C GLN A 14 1.99 6.98 2.12
N PHE A 15 1.26 5.96 2.57
CA PHE A 15 1.86 4.65 2.80
C PHE A 15 2.15 3.96 1.46
N PRO A 16 3.17 3.08 1.37
CA PRO A 16 3.28 2.19 0.23
C PRO A 16 1.96 1.43 0.05
N ALA A 17 1.42 1.44 -1.16
CA ALA A 17 0.10 0.90 -1.42
C ALA A 17 -0.11 0.62 -2.91
N GLY A 18 -0.83 -0.47 -3.18
CA GLY A 18 -1.28 -0.85 -4.51
C GLY A 18 -2.45 -1.83 -4.41
N GLY A 19 -2.77 -2.47 -5.53
CA GLY A 19 -3.84 -3.47 -5.60
C GLY A 19 -3.39 -4.81 -5.03
N ILE A 20 -4.34 -5.58 -4.51
CA ILE A 20 -4.13 -7.00 -4.21
C ILE A 20 -4.24 -7.79 -5.52
N GLU A 21 -3.17 -8.47 -5.90
CA GLU A 21 -3.08 -9.35 -7.05
C GLU A 21 -3.72 -10.73 -6.81
N ALA A 22 -3.94 -11.50 -7.87
CA ALA A 22 -4.57 -12.81 -7.76
C ALA A 22 -3.66 -13.80 -7.03
N GLY A 23 -4.14 -14.34 -5.91
CA GLY A 23 -3.44 -15.36 -5.12
C GLY A 23 -2.52 -14.81 -4.04
N GLU A 24 -2.50 -13.49 -3.81
CA GLU A 24 -1.81 -12.90 -2.66
C GLU A 24 -2.81 -12.50 -1.54
N THR A 25 -2.30 -12.49 -0.31
CA THR A 25 -2.97 -11.93 0.87
C THR A 25 -2.71 -10.42 0.95
N ALA A 26 -3.51 -9.69 1.73
CA ALA A 26 -3.30 -8.25 1.94
C ALA A 26 -1.91 -7.95 2.54
N GLU A 27 -1.41 -8.83 3.41
CA GLU A 27 -0.08 -8.74 3.99
C GLU A 27 1.02 -8.94 2.94
N GLN A 28 0.87 -9.93 2.06
CA GLN A 28 1.82 -10.16 0.97
C GLN A 28 1.86 -8.98 0.01
N ALA A 29 0.68 -8.43 -0.35
CA ALA A 29 0.59 -7.22 -1.17
C ALA A 29 1.32 -6.06 -0.50
N ALA A 30 1.08 -5.81 0.79
CA ALA A 30 1.73 -4.71 1.51
C ALA A 30 3.27 -4.83 1.55
N VAL A 31 3.81 -6.04 1.71
CA VAL A 31 5.25 -6.30 1.67
C VAL A 31 5.81 -6.07 0.26
N ARG A 32 5.14 -6.60 -0.77
CA ARG A 32 5.52 -6.45 -2.18
C ARG A 32 5.53 -4.98 -2.61
N GLU A 33 4.45 -4.25 -2.39
CA GLU A 33 4.31 -2.83 -2.71
C GLU A 33 5.37 -1.97 -1.99
N THR A 34 5.66 -2.29 -0.73
CA THR A 34 6.74 -1.60 0.01
C THR A 34 8.10 -1.82 -0.65
N GLN A 35 8.39 -3.06 -1.08
CA GLN A 35 9.64 -3.40 -1.76
C GLN A 35 9.75 -2.71 -3.13
N GLU A 36 8.66 -2.65 -3.90
CA GLU A 36 8.62 -2.04 -5.23
C GLU A 36 8.83 -0.51 -5.18
N GLU A 37 8.18 0.18 -4.23
CA GLU A 37 8.23 1.65 -4.16
C GLU A 37 9.45 2.19 -3.40
N THR A 38 9.99 1.42 -2.45
CA THR A 38 11.05 1.91 -1.55
C THR A 38 12.38 1.17 -1.67
N GLY A 39 12.38 -0.03 -2.24
CA GLY A 39 13.55 -0.90 -2.23
C GLY A 39 13.79 -1.64 -0.91
N LEU A 40 12.93 -1.48 0.10
CA LEU A 40 13.10 -2.10 1.42
C LEU A 40 12.37 -3.44 1.52
N THR A 41 13.06 -4.45 2.07
CA THR A 41 12.46 -5.72 2.46
C THR A 41 11.93 -5.59 3.89
N VAL A 42 10.64 -5.91 4.09
CA VAL A 42 9.94 -5.76 5.37
C VAL A 42 9.11 -7.00 5.70
N GLU A 43 8.67 -7.12 6.95
CA GLU A 43 7.74 -8.15 7.40
C GLU A 43 6.46 -7.49 7.93
N ALA A 44 5.30 -8.01 7.53
CA ALA A 44 4.01 -7.59 8.05
C ALA A 44 3.79 -8.19 9.45
N VAL A 45 3.90 -7.36 10.49
CA VAL A 45 3.84 -7.83 11.89
C VAL A 45 2.44 -7.78 12.51
N LYS A 46 1.58 -6.86 12.04
CA LYS A 46 0.27 -6.62 12.64
C LYS A 46 -0.65 -5.86 11.70
N LEU A 47 -1.87 -6.37 11.50
CA LEU A 47 -2.95 -5.65 10.85
C LEU A 47 -3.47 -4.53 11.78
N LEU A 48 -3.52 -3.30 11.27
CA LEU A 48 -4.03 -2.14 12.01
C LEU A 48 -5.53 -1.91 11.81
N GLY A 49 -6.08 -2.32 10.67
CA GLY A 49 -7.50 -2.22 10.36
C GLY A 49 -7.78 -2.39 8.87
N GLU A 50 -9.06 -2.58 8.54
CA GLU A 50 -9.55 -2.74 7.18
C GLU A 50 -10.65 -1.71 6.89
N ARG A 51 -10.70 -1.24 5.65
CA ARG A 51 -11.72 -0.30 5.20
C ARG A 51 -12.07 -0.56 3.75
N VAL A 52 -13.36 -0.68 3.48
CA VAL A 52 -13.94 -0.67 2.14
C VAL A 52 -14.16 0.79 1.74
N HIS A 53 -13.61 1.20 0.60
CA HIS A 53 -13.77 2.57 0.14
C HIS A 53 -15.18 2.76 -0.43
N PRO A 54 -15.99 3.71 0.07
CA PRO A 54 -17.41 3.80 -0.24
C PRO A 54 -17.74 4.06 -1.73
N LYS A 55 -16.76 4.49 -2.54
CA LYS A 55 -16.95 4.72 -3.97
C LYS A 55 -16.31 3.68 -4.88
N THR A 56 -15.31 2.93 -4.41
CA THR A 56 -14.52 2.04 -5.26
C THR A 56 -14.58 0.58 -4.84
N GLY A 57 -15.19 0.27 -3.69
CA GLY A 57 -15.12 -1.05 -3.07
C GLY A 57 -13.76 -1.22 -2.42
#